data_AF-X1USW6-F1
#
_entry.id   AF-X1USW6-F1
#
_cell.length_a   1.000
_cell.length_b   1.000
_cell.length_c   1.000
_cell.angle_alpha   90.00
_cell.angle_beta   90.00
_cell.angle_gamma   90.00
#
_symmetry.space_group_name_H-M   'P 1'
#
loop_
_entity.id
_entity.type
_entity.pdbx_description
1 polymer ?
#
loop_
_entity_poly.entity_id
_entity_poly.type
_entity_poly.pdbx_seq_one_letter_code
_entity_poly.pdbx_strand_id
1 'polypeptide(L)'
;ESNSTLPRTFLIIAPNVIVYERLKVDFADGRIFNEDPLRPPEWQGDWQMSVVLRDTPTQPSTLGAVYLTNVQRLYDAPVDRAARNETPEMTGVVGLPVRRDAAITGEALRDLVLRHDELMVINDEGHHLHNEDLQWHKVIVGLHDKLQGRGLPGLACQLDFTATPKYQKTGGLFREIVVDYPLAQAVDDRIVKCPIMGELSGVIEQESRRASVKYRDRLTAGI
;
A
#
# COMPACT_ATOMS: atom_id res chain seq x y z
N GLU A 1 9.34 2.31 25.99
CA GLU A 1 10.10 1.51 26.99
C GLU A 1 11.47 1.12 26.44
N SER A 2 12.52 1.20 27.26
CA SER A 2 13.92 1.06 26.79
C SER A 2 14.31 -0.37 26.37
N ASN A 3 13.65 -1.40 26.90
CA ASN A 3 13.96 -2.82 26.65
C ASN A 3 12.82 -3.56 25.93
N SER A 4 11.87 -2.83 25.34
CA SER A 4 10.80 -3.45 24.57
C SER A 4 11.36 -3.99 23.26
N THR A 5 11.01 -5.24 22.95
CA THR A 5 11.32 -5.95 21.70
C THR A 5 10.27 -5.72 20.62
N LEU A 6 9.39 -4.73 20.82
CA LEU A 6 8.32 -4.39 19.88
C LEU A 6 8.85 -3.41 18.84
N PRO A 7 8.46 -3.59 17.56
CA PRO A 7 8.94 -2.73 16.49
C PRO A 7 8.47 -1.29 16.69
N ARG A 8 9.39 -0.36 16.46
CA ARG A 8 9.12 1.10 16.46
C ARG A 8 9.05 1.67 15.04
N THR A 9 9.37 0.82 14.06
CA THR A 9 9.48 1.19 12.66
C THR A 9 8.50 0.35 11.85
N PHE A 10 7.65 1.06 11.10
CA PHE A 10 6.56 0.49 10.34
C PHE A 10 6.72 0.87 8.87
N LEU A 11 6.60 -0.10 7.98
CA LEU A 11 6.55 0.10 6.53
C LEU A 11 5.14 -0.21 6.04
N ILE A 12 4.41 0.82 5.64
CA ILE A 12 3.08 0.72 5.04
C ILE A 12 3.22 0.69 3.52
N ILE A 13 2.73 -0.37 2.89
CA ILE A 13 2.83 -0.60 1.45
C ILE A 13 1.44 -0.62 0.84
N ALA A 14 1.21 0.34 -0.07
CA ALA A 14 0.02 0.38 -0.91
C ALA A 14 0.24 -0.41 -2.22
N PRO A 15 -0.83 -0.96 -2.83
CA PRO A 15 -0.72 -1.73 -4.07
C PRO A 15 -0.39 -0.86 -5.29
N ASN A 16 -0.81 0.41 -5.28
CA ASN A 16 -0.71 1.31 -6.41
C ASN A 16 -0.70 2.77 -5.94
N VAL A 17 -0.49 3.68 -6.90
CA VAL A 17 -0.40 5.12 -6.62
C VAL A 17 -1.72 5.69 -6.10
N ILE A 18 -2.87 5.19 -6.55
CA ILE A 18 -4.18 5.72 -6.15
C ILE A 18 -4.42 5.46 -4.65
N VAL A 19 -4.18 4.22 -4.21
CA VAL A 19 -4.29 3.87 -2.78
C VAL A 19 -3.24 4.61 -1.95
N TYR A 20 -2.02 4.74 -2.46
CA TYR A 20 -0.98 5.54 -1.80
C TYR A 20 -1.39 7.00 -1.58
N GLU A 21 -1.92 7.68 -2.60
CA GLU A 21 -2.34 9.09 -2.45
C GLU A 21 -3.49 9.23 -1.45
N ARG A 22 -4.40 8.24 -1.36
CA ARG A 22 -5.43 8.22 -0.32
C ARG A 22 -4.83 8.10 1.08
N LEU A 23 -3.97 7.12 1.31
CA LEU A 23 -3.28 6.96 2.60
C LEU A 23 -2.44 8.19 2.95
N LYS A 24 -1.80 8.82 1.96
CA LYS A 24 -0.99 10.02 2.16
C LYS A 24 -1.80 11.19 2.71
N VAL A 25 -3.07 11.35 2.32
CA VAL A 25 -3.93 12.41 2.87
C VAL A 25 -4.04 12.31 4.39
N ASP A 26 -4.15 11.09 4.91
CA ASP A 26 -4.31 10.83 6.34
C ASP A 26 -2.97 10.77 7.07
N PHE A 27 -1.95 10.13 6.49
CA PHE A 27 -0.67 9.91 7.15
C PHE A 27 0.32 11.07 7.02
N ALA A 28 0.23 11.92 6.00
CA ALA A 28 1.13 13.07 5.86
C ALA A 28 1.12 13.93 7.13
N ASP A 29 2.31 14.37 7.56
CA ASP A 29 2.50 15.14 8.80
C ASP A 29 1.94 14.46 10.08
N GLY A 30 1.67 13.15 10.01
CA GLY A 30 1.06 12.39 11.10
C GLY A 30 -0.37 12.82 11.42
N ARG A 31 -1.12 13.40 10.47
CA ARG A 31 -2.48 13.94 10.69
C ARG A 31 -3.41 12.93 11.35
N ILE A 32 -3.44 11.68 10.86
CA ILE A 32 -4.25 10.61 11.44
C ILE A 32 -3.97 10.37 12.92
N PHE A 33 -2.73 10.57 13.39
CA PHE A 33 -2.41 10.41 14.81
C PHE A 33 -2.80 11.63 15.64
N ASN A 34 -2.89 12.80 15.02
CA ASN A 34 -3.15 14.07 15.68
C ASN A 34 -4.62 14.50 15.68
N GLU A 35 -5.33 14.22 14.59
CA GLU A 35 -6.71 14.64 14.35
C GLU A 35 -7.72 13.56 14.79
N ASP A 36 -7.38 12.27 14.64
CA ASP A 36 -8.24 11.17 15.06
C ASP A 36 -7.98 10.74 16.51
N PRO A 37 -9.01 10.21 17.21
CA PRO A 37 -8.90 9.75 18.60
C PRO A 37 -8.18 8.39 18.71
N LEU A 38 -7.07 8.21 18.01
CA LEU A 38 -6.26 6.98 18.01
C LEU A 38 -5.26 6.92 19.16
N ARG A 39 -4.90 8.07 19.73
CA ARG A 39 -3.99 8.17 20.86
C ARG A 39 -4.75 8.41 22.15
N PRO A 40 -4.63 7.50 23.15
CA PRO A 40 -5.10 7.79 24.49
C PRO A 40 -4.54 9.13 25.00
N PRO A 41 -5.33 10.00 25.65
CA PRO A 41 -4.87 11.29 26.16
C PRO A 41 -3.60 11.19 27.02
N GLU A 42 -3.49 10.11 27.78
CA GLU A 42 -2.37 9.81 28.68
C GLU A 42 -1.05 9.58 27.93
N TRP A 43 -1.10 9.21 26.65
CA TRP A 43 0.06 8.87 25.82
C TRP A 43 0.47 9.98 24.85
N GLN A 44 -0.24 11.12 24.85
CA GLN A 44 0.07 12.21 23.91
C GLN A 44 1.49 12.75 24.06
N GLY A 45 2.00 12.85 25.29
CA GLY A 45 3.36 13.34 25.56
C GLY A 45 4.47 12.37 25.17
N ASP A 46 4.16 11.07 25.14
CA ASP A 46 5.11 10.00 24.82
C ASP A 46 5.08 9.60 23.33
N TRP A 47 4.10 10.12 22.58
CA TRP A 47 3.94 9.78 21.16
C TRP A 47 5.01 10.45 20.29
N GLN A 48 6.02 9.66 19.91
CA GLN A 48 7.15 10.11 19.09
C GLN A 48 7.26 9.33 17.77
N MET A 49 6.28 9.55 16.88
CA MET A 49 6.24 8.95 15.54
C MET A 49 6.40 10.02 14.45
N SER A 50 7.31 9.79 13.52
CA SER A 50 7.44 10.59 12.29
C SER A 50 7.00 9.79 11.08
N VAL A 51 6.44 10.47 10.08
CA VAL A 51 6.00 9.84 8.84
C VAL A 51 6.96 10.23 7.72
N VAL A 52 7.53 9.22 7.05
CA VAL A 52 8.41 9.38 5.91
C VAL A 52 7.67 8.93 4.66
N LEU A 53 7.43 9.88 3.76
CA LEU A 53 6.74 9.63 2.50
C LEU A 53 7.73 9.20 1.41
N ARG A 54 7.28 8.36 0.48
CA ARG A 54 8.09 7.90 -0.65
C ARG A 54 8.69 9.02 -1.52
N ASP A 55 8.00 10.17 -1.60
CA ASP A 55 8.38 11.30 -2.45
C ASP A 55 9.43 12.20 -1.79
N THR A 56 9.57 12.11 -0.46
CA THR A 56 10.51 12.89 0.33
C THR A 56 11.13 11.99 1.41
N PRO A 57 11.94 10.99 1.00
CA PRO A 57 12.52 10.05 1.94
C PRO A 57 13.66 10.73 2.72
N THR A 58 13.33 11.21 3.91
CA THR A 58 14.27 11.79 4.86
C THR A 58 14.47 10.85 6.04
N GLN A 59 15.60 11.01 6.74
CA GLN A 59 15.80 10.29 7.99
C GLN A 59 14.73 10.73 9.02
N PRO A 60 14.08 9.78 9.72
CA PRO A 60 13.18 10.09 10.82
C PRO A 60 13.83 10.99 11.87
N SER A 61 13.09 11.98 12.36
CA SER A 61 13.52 12.88 13.44
C SER A 61 13.16 12.39 14.84
N THR A 62 12.40 11.30 14.92
CA THR A 62 11.83 10.74 16.15
C THR A 62 12.29 9.30 16.41
N LEU A 63 11.97 8.79 17.60
CA LEU A 63 12.28 7.43 18.02
C LEU A 63 11.59 6.37 17.15
N GLY A 64 10.32 6.58 16.80
CA GLY A 64 9.57 5.69 15.92
C GLY A 64 9.28 6.31 14.56
N ALA A 65 9.11 5.47 13.54
CA ALA A 65 8.98 5.90 12.16
C ALA A 65 7.91 5.10 11.40
N VAL A 66 7.09 5.79 10.61
CA VAL A 66 6.16 5.19 9.65
C VAL A 66 6.62 5.57 8.25
N TYR A 67 7.03 4.59 7.46
CA TYR A 67 7.34 4.76 6.06
C TYR A 67 6.11 4.43 5.23
N LEU A 68 5.60 5.38 4.46
CA LEU A 68 4.46 5.17 3.57
C LEU A 68 4.91 5.18 2.11
N THR A 69 4.60 4.10 1.40
CA THR A 69 4.99 3.92 0.00
C THR A 69 4.00 3.04 -0.75
N ASN A 70 4.24 2.88 -2.05
CA ASN A 70 3.58 1.87 -2.88
C ASN A 70 4.59 0.86 -3.40
N VAL A 71 4.09 -0.32 -3.73
CA VAL A 71 4.94 -1.46 -4.08
C VAL A 71 5.82 -1.20 -5.30
N GLN A 72 5.36 -0.44 -6.30
CA GLN A 72 6.16 -0.11 -7.49
C GLN A 72 7.42 0.68 -7.12
N ARG A 73 7.35 1.55 -6.11
CA ARG A 73 8.53 2.27 -5.62
C ARG A 73 9.54 1.33 -4.97
N LEU A 74 9.09 0.21 -4.42
CA LEU A 74 9.92 -0.82 -3.84
C LEU A 74 10.42 -1.86 -4.86
N TYR A 75 9.98 -1.80 -6.12
CA TYR A 75 10.51 -2.64 -7.21
C TYR A 75 11.71 -2.06 -7.94
N ASP A 76 11.89 -0.73 -7.93
CA ASP A 76 13.00 -0.03 -8.57
C ASP A 76 14.36 -0.33 -7.90
N ALA A 77 14.77 -1.60 -7.85
CA ALA A 77 16.17 -2.00 -7.82
C ALA A 77 16.66 -2.02 -9.28
N PRO A 78 17.95 -1.75 -9.55
CA PRO A 78 18.51 -1.84 -10.89
C PRO A 78 18.66 -3.32 -11.27
N VAL A 79 17.55 -4.03 -11.48
CA VAL A 79 17.56 -5.22 -12.32
C VAL A 79 17.60 -4.68 -13.75
N ASP A 80 18.74 -4.84 -14.40
CA ASP A 80 18.94 -4.61 -15.83
C ASP A 80 19.03 -3.17 -16.37
N ARG A 81 19.91 -2.34 -15.78
CA ARG A 81 20.63 -1.36 -16.64
C ARG A 81 21.71 -2.01 -17.51
N ALA A 82 22.20 -3.20 -17.13
CA ALA A 82 23.18 -3.96 -17.92
C ALA A 82 22.55 -4.79 -19.06
N ALA A 83 21.27 -5.16 -18.98
CA ALA A 83 20.61 -5.92 -20.06
C ALA A 83 19.85 -5.05 -21.09
N ARG A 84 19.79 -3.72 -20.88
CA ARG A 84 19.48 -2.79 -21.96
C ARG A 84 20.76 -2.57 -22.77
N ASN A 85 21.01 -3.47 -23.70
CA ASN A 85 21.81 -3.16 -24.89
C ASN A 85 21.12 -2.02 -25.64
N GLU A 86 21.30 -0.78 -25.17
CA GLU A 86 21.04 0.39 -25.97
C GLU A 86 22.15 0.42 -27.04
N THR A 87 21.80 -0.02 -28.24
CA THR A 87 22.64 0.13 -29.42
C THR A 87 23.04 1.60 -29.56
N PRO A 88 24.31 1.94 -29.88
CA PRO A 88 24.81 3.32 -29.85
C PRO A 88 24.21 4.25 -30.92
N GLU A 89 23.27 3.78 -31.74
CA GLU A 89 22.89 4.45 -33.00
C GLU A 89 21.69 5.40 -32.89
N MET A 90 21.05 5.51 -31.71
CA MET A 90 19.85 6.35 -31.55
C MET A 90 20.01 7.55 -30.61
N THR A 91 21.25 7.94 -30.27
CA THR A 91 21.55 9.12 -29.45
C THR A 91 21.71 10.42 -30.25
N GLY A 92 21.52 10.40 -31.57
CA GLY A 92 21.73 11.57 -32.44
C GLY A 92 20.56 12.56 -32.57
N VAL A 93 19.34 12.22 -32.15
CA VAL A 93 18.13 13.01 -32.51
C VAL A 93 17.31 13.50 -31.31
N VAL A 94 17.56 12.98 -30.12
CA VAL A 94 16.87 13.43 -28.90
C VAL A 94 17.94 13.89 -27.94
N GLY A 95 18.04 15.21 -27.76
CA GLY A 95 19.10 15.84 -26.95
C GLY A 95 19.27 15.21 -25.57
N LEU A 96 20.44 15.47 -24.97
CA LEU A 96 20.83 14.98 -23.64
C LEU A 96 19.63 14.95 -22.70
N PRO A 97 19.27 13.79 -22.12
CA PRO A 97 18.15 13.72 -21.21
C PRO A 97 18.43 14.69 -20.07
N VAL A 98 17.53 15.66 -19.90
CA VAL A 98 17.53 16.58 -18.78
C VAL A 98 17.71 15.72 -17.54
N ARG A 99 18.82 15.92 -16.82
CA ARG A 99 19.04 15.34 -15.50
C ARG A 99 17.96 15.95 -14.60
N ARG A 100 16.76 15.35 -14.59
CA ARG A 100 15.76 15.62 -13.57
C ARG A 100 16.48 15.36 -12.25
N ASP A 101 16.50 16.38 -11.41
CA ASP A 101 17.09 16.38 -10.09
C ASP A 101 16.97 15.01 -9.45
N ALA A 102 18.11 14.44 -9.07
CA ALA A 102 18.28 13.04 -8.67
C ALA A 102 17.05 12.52 -7.91
N ALA A 103 16.15 11.87 -8.65
CA ALA A 103 14.92 11.33 -8.12
C ALA A 103 15.31 10.39 -6.99
N ILE A 104 15.01 10.78 -5.74
CA ILE A 104 15.46 10.03 -4.58
C ILE A 104 14.89 8.62 -4.71
N THR A 105 15.77 7.67 -5.03
CA THR A 105 15.42 6.40 -5.66
C THR A 105 14.66 5.51 -4.68
N GLY A 106 13.88 4.55 -5.18
CA GLY A 106 13.30 3.51 -4.33
C GLY A 106 14.34 2.79 -3.46
N GLU A 107 15.58 2.76 -3.92
CA GLU A 107 16.78 2.33 -3.17
C GLU A 107 17.01 3.16 -1.91
N ALA A 108 16.98 4.50 -1.97
CA ALA A 108 17.19 5.35 -0.80
C ALA A 108 16.12 5.11 0.29
N LEU A 109 14.87 4.88 -0.11
CA LEU A 109 13.81 4.51 0.83
C LEU A 109 14.08 3.14 1.47
N ARG A 110 14.48 2.13 0.68
CA ARG A 110 14.83 0.80 1.20
C ARG A 110 16.02 0.90 2.16
N ASP A 111 17.05 1.66 1.81
CA ASP A 111 18.24 1.85 2.65
C ASP A 111 17.88 2.54 3.97
N LEU A 112 16.99 3.54 3.95
CA LEU A 112 16.49 4.18 5.17
C LEU A 112 15.72 3.19 6.05
N VAL A 113 14.83 2.40 5.45
CA VAL A 113 14.06 1.37 6.16
C VAL A 113 15.00 0.31 6.77
N LEU A 114 16.00 -0.13 6.01
CA LEU A 114 16.97 -1.16 6.41
C LEU A 114 18.02 -0.68 7.41
N ARG A 115 18.03 0.60 7.81
CA ARG A 115 18.85 1.08 8.95
C ARG A 115 18.24 0.72 10.30
N HIS A 116 16.95 0.42 10.33
CA HIS A 116 16.26 0.01 11.55
C HIS A 116 16.51 -1.47 11.82
N ASP A 117 16.61 -1.82 13.10
CA ASP A 117 16.87 -3.20 13.52
C ASP A 117 15.57 -4.00 13.67
N GLU A 118 14.48 -3.31 14.00
CA GLU A 118 13.14 -3.89 14.17
C GLU A 118 12.21 -3.27 13.13
N LEU A 119 11.65 -4.09 12.26
CA LEU A 119 10.78 -3.64 11.17
C LEU A 119 9.49 -4.44 11.12
N MET A 120 8.36 -3.74 11.12
CA MET A 120 7.04 -4.29 10.82
C MET A 120 6.57 -3.85 9.44
N VAL A 121 5.96 -4.76 8.69
CA VAL A 121 5.35 -4.46 7.40
C VAL A 121 3.83 -4.51 7.53
N ILE A 122 3.16 -3.51 6.96
CA ILE A 122 1.70 -3.43 6.89
C ILE A 122 1.33 -3.26 5.43
N ASN A 123 0.56 -4.19 4.89
CA ASN A 123 0.10 -4.12 3.50
C ASN A 123 -1.36 -3.71 3.46
N ASP A 124 -1.66 -2.65 2.71
CA ASP A 124 -3.03 -2.26 2.39
C ASP A 124 -3.48 -2.94 1.09
N GLU A 125 -4.77 -3.27 0.99
CA GLU A 125 -5.32 -4.10 -0.09
C GLU A 125 -4.51 -5.39 -0.33
N GLY A 126 -4.15 -6.07 0.76
CA GLY A 126 -3.25 -7.23 0.79
C GLY A 126 -3.69 -8.42 -0.08
N HIS A 127 -4.93 -8.43 -0.60
CA HIS A 127 -5.33 -9.42 -1.59
C HIS A 127 -4.47 -9.38 -2.87
N HIS A 128 -3.84 -8.25 -3.18
CA HIS A 128 -2.89 -8.13 -4.29
C HIS A 128 -1.61 -8.96 -4.09
N LEU A 129 -1.19 -9.17 -2.83
CA LEU A 129 -0.04 -10.01 -2.50
C LEU A 129 -0.26 -11.47 -2.92
N HIS A 130 -1.52 -11.93 -2.92
CA HIS A 130 -1.86 -13.33 -3.10
C HIS A 130 -2.05 -13.77 -4.56
N ASN A 131 -2.08 -12.88 -5.57
CA ASN A 131 -2.29 -13.38 -6.93
C ASN A 131 -1.59 -12.72 -8.13
N GLU A 132 -1.06 -11.50 -8.13
CA GLU A 132 -0.53 -10.96 -9.41
C GLU A 132 0.82 -10.24 -9.37
N ASP A 133 1.49 -10.14 -8.22
CA ASP A 133 2.87 -9.68 -8.18
C ASP A 133 3.67 -10.45 -7.15
N LEU A 134 4.24 -11.59 -7.55
CA LEU A 134 5.35 -12.25 -6.84
C LEU A 134 6.43 -11.24 -6.43
N GLN A 135 6.53 -10.12 -7.15
CA GLN A 135 7.44 -9.02 -6.84
C GLN A 135 7.15 -8.37 -5.48
N TRP A 136 5.88 -8.18 -5.07
CA TRP A 136 5.56 -7.63 -3.75
C TRP A 136 6.07 -8.58 -2.66
N HIS A 137 5.72 -9.86 -2.79
CA HIS A 137 6.22 -10.88 -1.88
C HIS A 137 7.76 -10.93 -1.85
N LYS A 138 8.42 -10.88 -3.02
CA LYS A 138 9.89 -10.82 -3.14
C LYS A 138 10.50 -9.59 -2.49
N VAL A 139 9.83 -8.43 -2.53
CA VAL A 139 10.29 -7.23 -1.82
C VAL A 139 10.30 -7.48 -0.32
N ILE A 140 9.21 -8.04 0.23
CA ILE A 140 9.10 -8.30 1.66
C ILE A 140 10.12 -9.35 2.10
N VAL A 141 10.25 -10.45 1.36
CA VAL A 141 11.29 -11.47 1.59
C VAL A 141 12.69 -10.87 1.48
N GLY A 142 12.94 -10.03 0.47
CA GLY A 142 14.23 -9.36 0.32
C GLY A 142 14.57 -8.40 1.47
N LEU A 143 13.57 -7.74 2.07
CA LEU A 143 13.77 -6.95 3.29
C LEU A 143 14.10 -7.85 4.48
N HIS A 144 13.37 -8.96 4.64
CA HIS A 144 13.62 -9.96 5.67
C HIS A 144 15.05 -10.53 5.59
N ASP A 145 15.45 -11.00 4.41
CA ASP A 145 16.77 -11.59 4.16
C ASP A 145 17.90 -10.59 4.40
N LYS A 146 17.72 -9.33 4.02
CA LYS A 146 18.72 -8.27 4.26
C LYS A 146 18.90 -7.95 5.73
N LEU A 147 17.81 -7.96 6.50
CA LEU A 147 17.89 -7.81 7.96
C LEU A 147 18.61 -9.01 8.59
N GLN A 148 18.29 -10.23 8.15
CA GLN A 148 18.99 -11.44 8.60
C GLN A 148 20.48 -11.43 8.23
N GLY A 149 20.83 -10.95 7.04
CA GLY A 149 22.21 -10.77 6.60
C GLY A 149 23.01 -9.79 7.47
N ARG A 150 22.35 -8.88 8.19
CA ARG A 150 22.96 -8.00 9.20
C ARG A 150 23.09 -8.65 10.59
N GLY A 151 22.68 -9.91 10.74
CA GLY A 151 22.67 -10.63 12.02
C GLY A 151 21.44 -10.35 12.89
N LEU A 152 20.38 -9.76 12.32
CA LEU A 152 19.12 -9.49 13.02
C LEU A 152 18.11 -10.64 12.81
N PRO A 153 17.04 -10.74 13.61
CA PRO A 153 16.03 -11.80 13.46
C PRO A 153 15.25 -11.78 12.14
N GLY A 154 15.20 -10.61 11.47
CA GLY A 154 14.38 -10.37 10.28
C GLY A 154 13.23 -9.39 10.56
N LEU A 155 12.17 -9.46 9.76
CA LEU A 155 10.93 -8.74 10.02
C LEU A 155 10.29 -9.20 11.34
N ALA A 156 9.86 -8.25 12.17
CA ALA A 156 9.18 -8.53 13.43
C ALA A 156 7.75 -9.05 13.22
N CYS A 157 7.04 -8.49 12.22
CA CYS A 157 5.69 -8.88 11.87
C CYS A 157 5.33 -8.39 10.46
N GLN A 158 4.42 -9.11 9.79
CA GLN A 158 3.73 -8.67 8.59
C GLN A 158 2.22 -8.77 8.83
N LEU A 159 1.48 -7.70 8.59
CA LEU A 159 0.01 -7.70 8.63
C LEU A 159 -0.58 -7.25 7.29
N ASP A 160 -1.59 -7.98 6.83
CA ASP A 160 -2.27 -7.71 5.57
C ASP A 160 -3.72 -7.28 5.86
N PHE A 161 -4.10 -6.10 5.37
CA PHE A 161 -5.46 -5.56 5.46
C PHE A 161 -6.12 -5.64 4.08
N THR A 162 -7.34 -6.17 4.01
CA THR A 162 -8.06 -6.28 2.74
C THR A 162 -9.57 -6.40 2.97
N ALA A 163 -10.35 -5.75 2.11
CA ALA A 163 -11.80 -5.91 2.08
C ALA A 163 -12.25 -7.21 1.37
N THR A 164 -11.34 -7.88 0.64
CA THR A 164 -11.64 -9.08 -0.15
C THR A 164 -10.64 -10.20 0.16
N PRO A 165 -10.74 -10.84 1.34
CA PRO A 165 -9.78 -11.85 1.80
C PRO A 165 -9.98 -13.22 1.12
N LYS A 166 -9.99 -13.26 -0.22
CA LYS A 166 -10.26 -14.47 -1.02
C LYS A 166 -9.14 -14.72 -2.03
N TYR A 167 -8.74 -15.97 -2.18
CA TYR A 167 -7.87 -16.39 -3.26
C TYR A 167 -8.64 -16.29 -4.59
N GLN A 168 -8.16 -15.48 -5.55
CA GLN A 168 -8.95 -15.25 -6.77
C GLN A 168 -9.14 -16.53 -7.61
N LYS A 169 -8.21 -17.50 -7.54
CA LYS A 169 -8.30 -18.77 -8.29
C LYS A 169 -9.27 -19.78 -7.67
N THR A 170 -9.28 -19.92 -6.35
CA THR A 170 -10.08 -20.95 -5.66
C THR A 170 -11.36 -20.39 -5.05
N GLY A 171 -11.46 -19.06 -4.89
CA GLY A 171 -12.56 -18.38 -4.22
C GLY A 171 -12.59 -18.57 -2.70
N GLY A 172 -11.74 -19.44 -2.15
CA GLY A 172 -11.64 -19.69 -0.71
C GLY A 172 -11.04 -18.51 0.04
N LEU A 173 -11.39 -18.40 1.32
CA LEU A 173 -10.82 -17.39 2.22
C LEU A 173 -9.32 -17.64 2.43
N PHE A 174 -8.58 -16.57 2.74
CA PHE A 174 -7.21 -16.70 3.24
C PHE A 174 -7.16 -17.51 4.53
N ARG A 175 -6.09 -18.29 4.71
CA ARG A 175 -6.00 -19.23 5.84
C ARG A 175 -5.79 -18.56 7.18
N GLU A 176 -5.04 -17.46 7.22
CA GLU A 176 -4.51 -16.84 8.44
C GLU A 176 -5.25 -15.51 8.74
N ILE A 177 -6.58 -15.54 8.66
CA ILE A 177 -7.40 -14.40 9.04
C ILE A 177 -7.48 -14.35 10.56
N VAL A 178 -6.85 -13.33 11.16
CA VAL A 178 -6.85 -13.12 12.62
C VAL A 178 -8.13 -12.43 13.08
N VAL A 179 -8.62 -11.47 12.29
CA VAL A 179 -9.85 -10.71 12.55
C VAL A 179 -10.59 -10.53 11.22
N ASP A 180 -11.90 -10.75 11.25
CA ASP A 180 -12.80 -10.44 10.14
C ASP A 180 -13.94 -9.56 10.63
N TYR A 181 -14.30 -8.56 9.84
CA TYR A 181 -15.41 -7.64 10.12
C TYR A 181 -16.31 -7.54 8.87
N PRO A 182 -17.32 -8.42 8.75
CA PRO A 182 -18.11 -8.54 7.53
C PRO A 182 -18.88 -7.26 7.19
N LEU A 183 -19.08 -7.01 5.89
CA LEU A 183 -19.84 -5.84 5.41
C LEU A 183 -21.25 -5.77 6.00
N ALA A 184 -21.92 -6.91 6.21
CA ALA A 184 -23.25 -6.95 6.83
C ALA A 184 -23.21 -6.37 8.26
N GLN A 185 -22.23 -6.78 9.06
CA GLN A 185 -22.03 -6.25 10.41
C GLN A 185 -21.71 -4.75 10.38
N ALA A 186 -20.87 -4.30 9.45
CA ALA A 186 -20.56 -2.88 9.28
C ALA A 186 -21.79 -2.02 8.94
N VAL A 187 -22.76 -2.58 8.20
CA VAL A 187 -24.04 -1.93 7.89
C VAL A 187 -24.92 -1.89 9.14
N ASP A 188 -25.03 -3.01 9.86
CA ASP A 188 -25.85 -3.11 11.09
C ASP A 188 -25.35 -2.15 12.18
N ASP A 189 -24.03 -2.05 12.34
CA ASP A 189 -23.38 -1.12 13.28
C ASP A 189 -23.36 0.33 12.78
N ARG A 190 -23.91 0.59 11.58
CA ARG A 190 -24.00 1.92 10.95
C ARG A 190 -22.64 2.60 10.75
N ILE A 191 -21.58 1.81 10.60
CA ILE A 191 -20.23 2.31 10.28
C ILE A 191 -20.15 2.67 8.80
N VAL A 192 -20.82 1.88 7.94
CA VAL A 192 -20.94 2.15 6.50
C VAL A 192 -22.38 2.42 6.10
N LYS A 193 -22.58 2.97 4.90
CA LYS A 193 -23.92 3.23 4.37
C LYS A 193 -24.66 1.92 4.10
N CYS A 194 -25.95 1.90 4.44
CA CYS A 194 -26.85 0.82 4.01
C CYS A 194 -27.12 0.96 2.50
N PRO A 195 -26.74 -0.03 1.66
CA PRO A 195 -27.03 0.01 0.24
C PRO A 195 -28.54 -0.09 0.01
N ILE A 196 -29.10 0.81 -0.80
CA ILE A 196 -30.49 0.75 -1.23
C ILE A 196 -30.54 -0.05 -2.52
N MET A 197 -31.22 -1.19 -2.51
CA MET A 197 -31.47 -1.98 -3.70
C MET A 197 -32.76 -1.48 -4.37
N GLY A 198 -32.62 -0.88 -5.54
CA GLY A 198 -33.76 -0.50 -6.39
C GLY A 198 -34.05 -1.60 -7.41
N GLU A 199 -35.31 -2.00 -7.54
CA GLU A 199 -35.75 -2.89 -8.62
C GLU A 199 -36.53 -2.10 -9.67
N LEU A 200 -36.11 -2.21 -10.93
CA LEU A 200 -36.84 -1.66 -12.06
C LEU A 200 -37.77 -2.74 -12.62
N SER A 201 -39.08 -2.50 -12.57
CA SER A 201 -40.08 -3.33 -13.23
C SER A 201 -40.39 -2.79 -14.63
N GLY A 202 -40.60 -3.68 -15.60
CA GLY A 202 -40.98 -3.32 -16.97
C GLY A 202 -39.84 -2.80 -17.87
N VAL A 203 -38.58 -3.04 -17.52
CA VAL A 203 -37.43 -2.68 -18.36
C VAL A 203 -37.42 -3.52 -19.63
N ILE A 204 -37.40 -2.87 -20.79
CA ILE A 204 -37.21 -3.53 -22.07
C ILE A 204 -35.72 -3.39 -22.43
N GLU A 205 -34.94 -4.45 -22.21
CA GLU A 205 -33.55 -4.46 -22.68
C GLU A 205 -33.53 -4.33 -24.21
N GLN A 206 -32.94 -3.24 -24.69
CA GLN A 206 -32.77 -3.03 -26.12
C GLN A 206 -31.65 -3.94 -26.63
N GLU A 207 -31.91 -4.72 -27.67
CA GLU A 207 -30.87 -5.50 -28.33
C GLU A 207 -29.86 -4.56 -29.01
N SER A 208 -28.73 -4.34 -28.34
CA SER A 208 -27.63 -3.56 -28.85
C SER A 208 -26.30 -4.07 -28.31
N ARG A 209 -25.26 -4.00 -29.14
CA ARG A 209 -23.86 -4.25 -28.71
C ARG A 209 -23.27 -3.09 -27.91
N ARG A 210 -23.92 -1.91 -27.91
CA ARG A 210 -23.49 -0.76 -27.12
C ARG A 210 -24.15 -0.81 -25.75
N ALA A 211 -23.33 -0.96 -24.71
CA ALA A 211 -23.79 -1.04 -23.32
C ALA A 211 -24.67 0.16 -22.91
N SER A 212 -24.36 1.37 -23.37
CA SER A 212 -25.15 2.58 -23.09
C SER A 212 -26.57 2.55 -23.66
N VAL A 213 -26.81 1.76 -24.72
CA VAL A 213 -28.13 1.60 -25.34
C VAL A 213 -28.86 0.42 -24.70
N LYS A 214 -28.16 -0.71 -24.53
CA LYS A 214 -28.73 -1.91 -23.90
C LYS A 214 -29.22 -1.65 -22.47
N TYR A 215 -28.46 -0.87 -21.71
CA TYR A 215 -28.74 -0.58 -20.30
C TYR A 215 -29.26 0.85 -20.07
N ARG A 216 -29.80 1.50 -21.09
CA ARG A 216 -30.23 2.91 -21.05
C ARG A 216 -31.17 3.20 -19.89
N ASP A 217 -32.20 2.37 -19.70
CA ASP A 217 -33.22 2.59 -18.68
C ASP A 217 -32.66 2.46 -17.26
N ARG A 218 -31.74 1.50 -17.07
CA ARG A 218 -31.00 1.32 -15.80
C ARG A 218 -30.11 2.53 -15.49
N LEU A 219 -29.29 2.93 -16.47
CA LEU A 219 -28.42 4.12 -16.36
C LEU A 219 -29.21 5.40 -16.07
N THR A 220 -30.39 5.56 -16.68
CA THR A 220 -31.25 6.73 -16.47
C THR A 220 -31.85 6.75 -15.06
N ALA A 221 -32.21 5.58 -14.54
CA ALA A 221 -32.71 5.43 -13.17
C ALA A 221 -31.62 5.54 -12.11
N GLY A 222 -30.34 5.52 -12.49
CA GLY A 222 -29.22 5.49 -11.55
C GLY A 222 -29.08 4.15 -10.83
N ILE A 223 -29.53 3.05 -11.46
CA ILE A 223 -29.50 1.66 -10.96
C ILE A 223 -28.58 0.82 -11.87
#